data_AF-A0A355WFK0-F1
#
_entry.id   AF-A0A355WFK0-F1
#
_cell.length_a   1.000
_cell.length_b   1.000
_cell.length_c   1.000
_cell.angle_alpha   90.00
_cell.angle_beta   90.00
_cell.angle_gamma   90.00
#
_symmetry.space_group_name_H-M   'P 1'
#
loop_
_entity.id
_entity.type
_entity.pdbx_description
1 polymer ?
#
loop_
_entity_poly.entity_id
_entity_poly.type
_entity_poly.pdbx_seq_one_letter_code
_entity_poly.pdbx_strand_id
1 'polypeptide(L)' 'KRNIALAELKAPFGISVTTDLWADVYVHEEGVWRHKMVAVVIETKPFFANTRARATPPRAF' A
#
# COMPACT_ATOMS: atom_id res chain seq x y z
N LYS A 1 10.25 -2.19 -7.99
CA LYS A 1 8.85 -1.72 -7.88
C LYS A 1 8.12 -2.59 -6.85
N ARG A 2 7.28 -2.00 -6.00
CA ARG A 2 6.42 -2.74 -5.06
C ARG A 2 4.97 -2.39 -5.36
N ASN A 3 4.07 -3.34 -5.22
CA ASN A 3 2.64 -3.08 -5.29
C ASN A 3 2.21 -2.52 -3.94
N ILE A 4 1.60 -1.34 -3.95
CA ILE A 4 1.09 -0.67 -2.76
C ILE A 4 -0.36 -0.28 -3.04
N ALA A 5 -1.19 -0.36 -2.00
CA ALA A 5 -2.58 0.05 -2.05
C ALA A 5 -2.91 0.78 -0.76
N LEU A 6 -3.81 1.76 -0.85
CA LEU A 6 -4.45 2.35 0.31
C LEU A 6 -5.71 1.53 0.59
N ALA A 7 -5.98 1.27 1.86
CA ALA A 7 -7.14 0.50 2.30
C ALA A 7 -7.69 1.11 3.59
N GLU A 8 -9.01 1.09 3.71
CA GLU A 8 -9.70 1.35 4.97
C GLU A 8 -10.00 0.02 5.65
N LEU A 9 -9.61 -0.10 6.92
CA LEU A 9 -9.79 -1.31 7.70
C LEU A 9 -10.72 -1.02 8.87
N LYS A 10 -11.64 -1.95 9.13
CA LYS A 10 -12.46 -1.91 10.35
C LYS A 10 -11.61 -2.36 11.54
N ALA A 11 -11.72 -1.67 12.68
CA ALA A 11 -11.10 -2.16 13.91
C ALA A 11 -11.61 -3.58 14.25
N PRO A 12 -10.73 -4.51 14.70
CA PRO A 12 -9.34 -4.31 15.14
C PRO A 12 -8.24 -4.46 14.06
N PHE A 13 -8.61 -4.65 12.79
CA PHE A 13 -7.65 -4.83 11.70
C PHE A 13 -6.82 -3.56 11.46
N GLY A 14 -5.52 -3.71 11.22
CA GLY A 14 -4.61 -2.57 11.05
C GLY A 14 -3.95 -2.09 12.35
N ILE A 15 -4.47 -2.48 13.52
CA ILE A 15 -3.97 -2.03 14.83
C ILE A 15 -3.46 -3.22 15.65
N SER A 16 -4.37 -4.03 16.20
CA SER A 16 -4.00 -5.21 17.00
C SER A 16 -3.99 -6.49 16.17
N VAL A 17 -4.73 -6.53 15.06
CA VAL A 17 -4.68 -7.61 14.07
C VAL A 17 -3.96 -7.09 12.83
N THR A 18 -2.70 -7.51 12.66
CA THR A 18 -1.82 -7.07 11.57
C THR A 18 -1.28 -8.22 10.72
N THR A 19 -1.54 -9.46 11.13
CA THR A 19 -1.12 -10.68 10.45
C THR A 19 -2.31 -11.39 9.80
N ASP A 20 -2.03 -12.29 8.86
CA ASP A 20 -3.05 -13.08 8.14
C ASP A 20 -4.09 -12.23 7.39
N LEU A 21 -3.61 -11.14 6.78
CA LEU A 21 -4.41 -10.29 5.92
C LEU A 21 -4.19 -10.69 4.47
N TRP A 22 -5.28 -10.71 3.69
CA TRP A 22 -5.26 -11.08 2.28
C TRP A 22 -6.02 -10.03 1.46
N ALA A 23 -5.49 -9.73 0.28
CA ALA A 23 -6.17 -8.92 -0.71
C ALA A 23 -6.61 -9.80 -1.86
N ASP A 24 -7.86 -9.61 -2.26
CA ASP A 24 -8.37 -10.14 -3.52
C ASP A 24 -8.10 -9.15 -4.65
N VAL A 25 -7.32 -9.55 -5.64
CA VAL A 25 -6.84 -8.69 -6.72
C VAL A 25 -7.36 -9.20 -8.06
N TYR A 26 -8.07 -8.32 -8.77
CA TYR A 26 -8.51 -8.53 -10.15
C TYR A 26 -7.63 -7.70 -11.07
N VAL A 27 -6.92 -8.38 -11.98
CA VAL A 27 -6.06 -7.74 -12.99
C VAL A 27 -6.67 -7.98 -14.36
N HIS A 28 -6.85 -6.91 -15.13
CA HIS A 28 -7.29 -7.01 -16.52
C HIS A 28 -6.10 -6.92 -17.47
N GLU A 29 -5.80 -8.01 -18.16
CA GLU A 29 -4.72 -8.09 -19.15
C GLU A 29 -5.27 -8.68 -20.45
N GLU A 30 -5.09 -7.97 -21.57
CA GLU A 30 -5.44 -8.46 -22.92
C GLU A 30 -6.90 -8.95 -23.08
N GLY A 31 -7.85 -8.29 -22.39
CA GLY A 31 -9.27 -8.66 -22.43
C GLY A 31 -9.66 -9.81 -21.49
N VAL A 32 -8.72 -10.30 -20.68
CA VAL A 32 -8.93 -11.37 -19.71
C VAL A 32 -8.81 -10.82 -18.30
N TRP A 33 -9.80 -11.13 -17.47
CA TRP A 33 -9.73 -10.89 -16.03
C TRP A 33 -9.02 -12.05 -15.35
N ARG A 34 -7.92 -11.74 -14.66
CA ARG A 34 -7.18 -12.68 -13.81
C ARG A 34 -7.43 -12.32 -12.36
N HIS A 35 -7.80 -13.33 -11.59
CA HIS A 35 -8.05 -13.26 -10.16
C HIS A 35 -6.85 -13.79 -9.39
N LYS A 36 -6.50 -13.13 -8.28
CA LYS A 36 -5.42 -13.59 -7.40
C LYS A 36 -5.64 -13.14 -5.97
N MET A 37 -5.63 -14.11 -5.05
CA MET A 37 -5.57 -13.84 -3.61
C MET A 37 -4.10 -13.75 -3.17
N VAL A 38 -3.73 -12.64 -2.53
CA VAL A 38 -2.34 -12.37 -2.14
C VAL A 38 -2.28 -11.93 -0.68
N ALA A 39 -1.35 -12.51 0.09
CA ALA A 39 -1.08 -12.05 1.44
C ALA A 39 -0.55 -10.62 1.44
N VAL A 40 -1.03 -9.79 2.36
CA VAL A 40 -0.63 -8.38 2.48
C VAL A 40 0.08 -8.10 3.79
N VAL A 41 0.90 -7.04 3.77
CA VAL A 41 1.59 -6.52 4.94
C VAL A 41 1.21 -5.06 5.08
N ILE A 42 0.87 -4.64 6.31
CA ILE A 42 0.59 -3.24 6.62
C ILE A 42 1.91 -2.47 6.66
N GLU A 43 1.99 -1.40 5.88
CA GLU A 43 3.12 -0.46 5.90
C GLU A 43 2.61 0.91 6.36
N THR A 44 3.19 1.44 7.44
CA THR A 44 2.84 2.75 7.99
C THR A 44 3.83 3.83 7.58
N LYS A 45 4.95 3.45 6.96
CA LYS A 45 5.92 4.42 6.42
C LYS A 45 5.43 5.00 5.11
N PRO A 46 5.86 6.22 4.78
CA PRO A 46 5.55 6.82 3.48
C PRO A 46 6.12 5.95 2.35
N PHE A 47 5.28 5.67 1.35
CA PHE A 47 5.70 4.94 0.16
C PHE A 47 6.70 5.73 -0.72
N PHE A 48 6.74 7.06 -0.55
CA PHE A 48 7.65 7.95 -1.24
C PHE A 48 8.27 8.95 -0.26
N ALA A 49 9.60 9.04 -0.26
CA ALA A 49 10.35 9.98 0.55
C ALA A 49 10.87 11.13 -0.33
N ASN A 50 10.13 12.24 -0.36
CA ASN A 50 10.55 13.43 -1.10
C ASN A 50 11.76 14.09 -0.41
N THR A 51 12.90 14.19 -1.10
CA THR A 51 14.13 14.82 -0.60
C THR A 51 13.93 16.29 -0.23
N ARG A 52 13.05 16.99 -0.94
CA ARG A 52 12.68 18.38 -0.65
C ARG A 52 11.92 18.52 0.66
N ALA A 53 10.97 17.62 0.95
CA ALA A 53 10.17 17.67 2.16
C ALA A 53 11.00 17.42 3.44
N ARG A 54 12.20 16.85 3.30
CA ARG A 54 13.15 16.61 4.40
C ARG A 54 14.27 17.65 4.50
N ALA A 55 14.35 18.60 3.57
CA ALA A 55 15.34 19.66 3.63
C ALA A 55 14.92 20.73 4.65
N THR A 56 15.84 21.14 5.51
CA THR A 56 15.63 22.23 6.47
C THR A 56 16.70 23.31 6.22
N PRO A 57 16.36 24.48 5.64
CA PRO A 57 15.04 24.88 5.13
C PRO A 57 14.63 24.12 3.85
N PRO A 58 13.33 24.08 3.50
CA PRO A 58 12.87 23.45 2.26
C PRO A 58 13.49 24.11 1.02
N ARG A 59 13.83 23.30 -0.01
CA ARG A 59 14.31 23.85 -1.29
C ARG A 59 13.20 24.62 -2.04
N ALA A 60 13.59 25.57 -2.89
CA ALA A 60 12.70 26.26 -3.81
C ALA A 60 11.90 25.27 -4.69
N PHE A 61 10.74 25.70 -5.17
CA PHE A 61 9.85 24.90 -6.01
C PHE A 61 10.47 24.59 -7.38
#